data_AF-A0A967SJY4-F1
#
_entry.id   AF-A0A967SJY4-F1
#
_cell.length_a   1.000
_cell.length_b   1.000
_cell.length_c   1.000
_cell.angle_alpha   90.00
_cell.angle_beta   90.00
_cell.angle_gamma   90.00
#
_symmetry.space_group_name_H-M   'P 1'
#
loop_
_entity.id
_entity.type
_entity.pdbx_description
1 polymer ?
#
loop_
_entity_poly.entity_id
_entity_poly.type
_entity_poly.pdbx_seq_one_letter_code
_entity_poly.pdbx_strand_id
1 'polypeptide(L)' 'MLDCQRHRFALPEDAHYLNGAYMSPLLDVVEEAGIRAIRGKRFPVDIEPSDFFA' A
#
# COMPACT_ATOMS: atom_id res chain seq x y z
N MET A 1 9.34 13.50 -19.72
CA MET A 1 7.92 13.17 -19.48
C MET A 1 7.90 12.04 -18.46
N LEU A 2 6.95 12.01 -17.51
CA LEU A 2 6.82 10.90 -16.58
C LEU A 2 6.02 9.77 -17.22
N ASP A 3 6.42 8.53 -16.95
CA ASP A 3 5.72 7.34 -17.44
C ASP A 3 4.46 7.07 -16.62
N CYS A 4 3.38 6.64 -17.28
CA CYS A 4 2.12 6.31 -16.63
C CYS A 4 2.28 5.08 -15.71
N GLN A 5 1.98 5.26 -14.42
CA GLN A 5 2.10 4.21 -13.39
C GLN A 5 0.75 3.55 -13.03
N ARG A 6 -0.26 3.63 -13.91
CA ARG A 6 -1.60 3.06 -13.67
C ARG A 6 -1.56 1.59 -13.24
N HIS A 7 -0.63 0.82 -13.79
CA HIS A 7 -0.45 -0.61 -13.53
C HIS A 7 -0.07 -0.96 -12.08
N ARG A 8 0.22 0.02 -11.22
CA ARG A 8 0.56 -0.19 -9.81
C ARG A 8 -0.63 -0.03 -8.86
N PHE A 9 -1.83 0.11 -9.42
CA PHE A 9 -3.07 0.31 -8.69
C PHE A 9 -4.12 -0.68 -9.19
N ALA A 10 -4.87 -1.28 -8.27
CA ALA A 10 -5.94 -2.22 -8.57
C ALA A 10 -7.27 -1.58 -9.04
N LEU A 11 -7.26 -0.37 -9.62
CA LEU A 11 -8.48 0.26 -10.11
C LEU A 11 -9.02 -0.46 -11.36
N PRO A 12 -10.36 -0.59 -11.52
CA PRO A 12 -10.97 -1.16 -12.72
C PRO A 12 -10.46 -0.47 -13.99
N GLU A 13 -10.23 -1.23 -15.07
CA GLU A 13 -9.60 -0.73 -16.31
C GLU A 13 -10.32 0.47 -16.93
N ASP A 14 -11.65 0.49 -16.83
CA ASP A 14 -12.55 1.50 -17.39
C ASP A 14 -12.83 2.69 -16.44
N ALA A 15 -12.35 2.63 -15.20
CA ALA A 15 -12.59 3.66 -14.21
C ALA A 15 -11.66 4.88 -14.37
N HIS A 16 -12.26 6.07 -14.36
CA HIS A 16 -11.57 7.35 -14.28
C HIS A 16 -11.75 7.94 -12.88
N TYR A 17 -10.88 7.53 -11.96
CA TYR A 17 -11.01 7.91 -10.55
C TYR A 17 -10.46 9.31 -10.29
N LEU A 18 -11.34 10.26 -9.97
CA LEU A 18 -10.97 11.66 -9.74
C LEU A 18 -11.04 12.09 -8.27
N ASN A 19 -11.65 11.29 -7.40
CA ASN A 19 -11.90 11.66 -6.00
C ASN A 19 -10.68 11.44 -5.07
N GLY A 20 -9.47 11.70 -5.57
CA GLY A 20 -8.22 11.54 -4.82
C GLY A 20 -8.10 12.44 -3.60
N ALA A 21 -8.82 13.57 -3.58
CA ALA A 21 -8.86 14.48 -2.42
C ALA A 21 -9.59 13.87 -1.22
N TYR A 22 -10.59 13.01 -1.46
CA TYR A 22 -11.23 12.22 -0.42
C TYR A 22 -10.38 10.99 -0.07
N MET A 23 -9.96 10.22 -1.10
CA MET A 23 -9.19 9.00 -0.91
C MET A 23 -8.35 8.69 -2.14
N SER A 24 -7.03 8.60 -2.01
CA SER A 24 -6.21 8.13 -3.12
C SER A 24 -6.32 6.61 -3.27
N PRO A 25 -6.28 6.08 -4.50
CA PRO A 25 -6.08 4.64 -4.71
C PRO A 25 -4.79 4.18 -4.03
N LEU A 26 -4.83 3.00 -3.43
CA LEU A 26 -3.67 2.42 -2.77
C LEU A 26 -2.77 1.78 -3.84
N LEU A 27 -1.45 1.99 -3.72
CA LEU A 27 -0.49 1.23 -4.50
C LEU A 27 -0.50 -0.23 -4.04
N ASP A 28 -0.36 -1.17 -4.96
CA ASP A 28 -0.35 -2.61 -4.64
C ASP A 28 0.74 -2.93 -3.59
N VAL A 29 1.93 -2.34 -3.72
CA VAL A 29 3.04 -2.52 -2.76
C VAL A 29 2.73 -1.99 -1.35
N VAL A 30 1.89 -0.95 -1.25
CA VAL A 30 1.47 -0.38 0.04
C VAL A 30 0.38 -1.26 0.67
N GLU A 31 -0.54 -1.78 -0.13
CA GLU A 31 -1.52 -2.78 0.31
C GLU A 31 -0.81 -4.00 0.92
N GLU A 32 0.16 -4.57 0.19
CA GLU A 32 0.93 -5.72 0.65
C GLU A 32 1.68 -5.45 1.96
N ALA A 33 2.32 -4.28 2.06
CA ALA A 33 3.02 -3.87 3.29
C ALA A 33 2.06 -3.75 4.48
N GLY A 34 0.88 -3.18 4.26
CA GLY A 34 -0.19 -3.09 5.27
C GLY A 34 -0.65 -4.46 5.74
N ILE A 35 -0.89 -5.39 4.81
CA ILE A 35 -1.29 -6.77 5.14
C ILE A 35 -0.19 -7.48 5.96
N ARG A 36 1.09 -7.34 5.56
CA ARG A 36 2.22 -7.91 6.30
C ARG A 36 2.27 -7.36 7.73
N ALA A 37 2.16 -6.05 7.89
CA ALA A 37 2.17 -5.40 9.20
C ALA A 37 1.01 -5.88 10.09
N ILE A 38 -0.21 -5.99 9.55
CA ILE A 38 -1.37 -6.51 10.30
C ILE A 38 -1.13 -7.95 10.76
N ARG A 39 -0.55 -8.79 9.90
CA ARG A 39 -0.23 -10.18 10.25
C ARG A 39 0.87 -10.28 11.31
N GLY A 40 1.90 -9.45 11.22
CA GLY A 40 2.99 -9.40 12.21
C GLY A 40 2.51 -9.06 13.62
N LYS A 41 1.49 -8.19 13.72
CA LYS A 41 0.86 -7.85 15.02
C LYS A 41 0.20 -9.02 15.75
N ARG A 42 0.05 -10.21 15.13
CA ARG A 42 -0.38 -11.43 15.82
C ARG A 42 0.62 -11.91 16.85
N PHE A 43 1.91 -11.66 16.63
CA PHE A 43 3.01 -12.05 17.50
C PHE A 43 3.84 -10.80 17.84
N PRO A 44 3.34 -9.90 18.70
CA PRO A 44 4.04 -8.66 19.01
C PRO A 44 5.40 -8.87 19.68
N VAL A 45 5.66 -10.07 20.22
CA VAL A 45 6.94 -10.47 20.81
C VAL A 45 8.07 -10.58 19.79
N ASP A 46 7.74 -10.75 18.50
CA ASP A 46 8.71 -10.87 17.41
C ASP A 46 9.05 -9.51 16.79
N ILE A 47 8.45 -8.42 17.28
CA ILE A 47 8.70 -7.05 16.79
C ILE A 47 9.94 -6.49 17.50
N GLU A 48 10.98 -6.21 16.75
CA GLU A 48 12.27 -5.73 17.25
C GLU A 48 12.54 -4.28 16.85
N PRO A 49 13.45 -3.56 17.54
CA PRO A 49 13.83 -2.20 17.15
C PRO A 49 14.29 -2.07 15.68
N SER A 50 14.93 -3.10 15.12
CA SER A 50 15.34 -3.13 13.71
C SER A 50 14.18 -3.01 12.74
N ASP A 51 12.96 -3.45 13.10
CA ASP A 51 11.79 -3.34 12.22
C ASP A 51 11.33 -1.89 11.99
N PHE A 52 11.83 -0.95 12.79
CA PHE A 52 11.49 0.48 12.70
C PHE A 52 12.65 1.36 12.21
N PHE A 53 13.90 0.93 12.41
CA PHE A 53 15.08 1.79 12.25
C PHE A 53 16.16 1.25 11.30
N ALA A 54 15.90 0.13 10.60
CA ALA A 54 16.81 -0.42 9.59
C ALA A 54 16.68 0.25 8.21
#